data_AF-A0A1F8TAR9-F1
#
_entry.id   AF-A0A1F8TAR9-F1
#
_cell.length_a   1.000
_cell.length_b   1.000
_cell.length_c   1.000
_cell.angle_alpha   90.00
_cell.angle_beta   90.00
_cell.angle_gamma   90.00
#
_symmetry.space_group_name_H-M   'P 1'
#
loop_
_entity.id
_entity.type
_entity.pdbx_description
1 polymer ?
#
loop_
_entity_poly.entity_id
_entity_poly.type
_entity_poly.pdbx_seq_one_letter_code
_entity_poly.pdbx_strand_id
1 'polypeptide(L)'
;MDITFFPTSEVPLPPDQVRFRSVKVAGYPDGRRVGVLVELTPFQVRPNIDITLLAPGGDVVALANIVEASEPRMSVTLHIRGNPPAGVFTARLTLGYPDKAPADQANLEFDLSAEEADQAE
;
A
#
# COMPACT_ATOMS: atom_id res chain seq x y z
N MET A 1 -25.98 18.31 17.72
CA MET A 1 -25.11 17.80 16.64
C MET A 1 -23.91 17.21 17.34
N ASP A 2 -23.95 15.91 17.58
CA ASP A 2 -22.91 15.18 18.32
C ASP A 2 -21.82 14.86 17.29
N ILE A 3 -20.72 15.59 17.34
CA ILE A 3 -19.56 15.32 16.49
C ILE A 3 -18.63 14.47 17.34
N THR A 4 -18.65 13.17 17.11
CA THR A 4 -17.72 12.24 17.74
C THR A 4 -16.33 12.47 17.14
N PHE A 5 -15.53 13.30 17.79
CA PHE A 5 -14.10 13.35 17.52
C PHE A 5 -13.44 12.22 18.31
N PHE A 6 -12.95 11.20 17.62
CA PHE A 6 -11.97 10.28 18.20
C PHE A 6 -10.58 10.92 18.00
N PRO A 7 -9.94 11.47 19.04
CA PRO A 7 -8.52 11.74 18.94
C PRO A 7 -7.83 10.38 18.97
N THR A 8 -7.36 9.89 17.82
CA THR A 8 -6.26 8.94 17.82
C THR A 8 -5.07 9.69 18.43
N SER A 9 -4.93 9.58 19.74
CA SER A 9 -3.96 10.29 20.59
C SER A 9 -2.53 9.76 20.37
N GLU A 10 -2.22 9.40 19.13
CA GLU A 10 -0.94 8.84 18.77
C GLU A 10 -0.01 9.97 18.36
N VAL A 11 1.17 9.97 18.98
CA VAL A 11 2.19 10.99 18.77
C VAL A 11 2.84 10.74 17.41
N PRO A 12 2.83 11.73 16.48
CA PRO A 12 3.54 11.62 15.22
C PRO A 12 5.03 11.35 15.42
N LEU A 13 5.56 10.38 14.68
CA LEU A 13 6.94 9.90 14.79
C LEU A 13 7.89 10.65 13.83
N PRO A 14 9.17 10.78 14.19
CA PRO A 14 10.18 11.31 13.29
C PRO A 14 10.47 10.32 12.13
N PRO A 15 11.03 10.80 11.00
CA PRO A 15 11.21 10.02 9.77
C PRO A 15 11.85 8.63 9.92
N ASP A 16 12.85 8.52 10.79
CA ASP A 16 13.62 7.30 11.06
C ASP A 16 12.81 6.22 11.78
N GLN A 17 11.65 6.57 12.35
CA GLN A 17 10.77 5.68 13.10
C GLN A 17 9.45 5.37 12.38
N VAL A 18 9.19 6.00 11.23
CA VAL A 18 7.97 5.74 10.46
C VAL A 18 8.05 4.39 9.78
N ARG A 19 7.05 3.53 9.97
CA ARG A 19 6.99 2.15 9.44
C ARG A 19 5.60 1.82 8.89
N PHE A 20 5.52 0.75 8.10
CA PHE A 20 4.24 0.12 7.79
C PHE A 20 3.69 -0.55 9.05
N ARG A 21 2.46 -0.21 9.42
CA ARG A 21 1.69 -0.95 10.44
C ARG A 21 0.99 -2.14 9.83
N SER A 22 0.32 -1.91 8.72
CA SER A 22 -0.36 -2.96 7.97
C SER A 22 -0.31 -2.65 6.48
N VAL A 23 -0.20 -3.71 5.68
CA VAL A 23 -0.36 -3.66 4.23
C VAL A 23 -1.26 -4.82 3.86
N LYS A 24 -2.37 -4.53 3.19
CA LYS A 24 -3.25 -5.55 2.61
C LYS A 24 -3.28 -5.38 1.10
N VAL A 25 -3.19 -6.49 0.39
CA VAL A 25 -3.22 -6.54 -1.07
C VAL A 25 -4.19 -7.62 -1.50
N ALA A 26 -5.12 -7.28 -2.39
CA ALA A 26 -6.07 -8.23 -2.94
C ALA A 26 -6.38 -7.92 -4.41
N GLY A 27 -6.54 -8.98 -5.22
CA GLY A 27 -7.12 -8.87 -6.54
C GLY A 27 -8.59 -8.46 -6.48
N TYR A 28 -9.08 -7.92 -7.60
CA TYR A 28 -10.52 -7.78 -7.83
C TYR A 28 -11.02 -8.94 -8.69
N PRO A 29 -12.30 -9.32 -8.59
CA PRO A 29 -12.87 -10.44 -9.38
C PRO A 29 -12.74 -10.31 -10.90
N ASP A 30 -12.45 -9.12 -11.42
CA ASP A 30 -12.20 -8.89 -12.85
C ASP A 30 -10.81 -9.33 -13.32
N GLY A 31 -9.92 -9.72 -12.39
CA GLY A 31 -8.55 -10.13 -12.66
C GLY A 31 -7.67 -9.03 -13.24
N ARG A 32 -8.09 -7.76 -13.17
CA ARG A 32 -7.39 -6.62 -13.80
C ARG A 32 -7.08 -5.49 -12.82
N ARG A 33 -7.74 -5.46 -11.67
CA ARG A 33 -7.49 -4.48 -10.62
C ARG A 33 -6.95 -5.15 -9.37
N VAL A 34 -6.13 -4.41 -8.63
CA VAL A 34 -5.57 -4.82 -7.35
C VAL A 34 -5.77 -3.68 -6.36
N GLY A 35 -6.41 -3.97 -5.24
CA GLY A 35 -6.57 -3.04 -4.13
C GLY A 35 -5.39 -3.18 -3.19
N VAL A 36 -4.82 -2.04 -2.80
CA VAL A 36 -3.77 -1.97 -1.79
C VAL A 36 -4.23 -1.02 -0.68
N LEU A 37 -4.39 -1.56 0.52
CA LEU A 37 -4.62 -0.78 1.74
C LEU A 37 -3.31 -0.68 2.50
N VAL A 38 -2.88 0.54 2.79
CA VAL A 38 -1.66 0.82 3.55
C VAL A 38 -2.04 1.57 4.82
N GLU A 39 -1.48 1.12 5.93
CA GLU A 39 -1.51 1.83 7.20
C GLU A 39 -0.08 2.07 7.67
N LEU A 40 0.25 3.32 7.97
CA LEU A 40 1.53 3.76 8.50
C LEU A 40 1.40 4.11 9.97
N THR A 41 2.52 4.09 10.68
CA THR A 41 2.64 4.86 11.92
C THR A 41 2.42 6.36 11.64
N PRO A 42 1.78 7.13 12.54
CA PRO A 42 1.70 8.58 12.43
C PRO A 42 3.07 9.22 12.22
N PHE A 43 3.14 10.27 11.41
CA PHE A 43 4.39 10.85 10.93
C PHE A 43 4.42 12.36 11.09
N GLN A 44 5.58 12.91 11.49
CA GLN A 44 5.80 14.37 11.56
C GLN A 44 6.07 14.98 10.18
N VAL A 45 6.74 14.20 9.31
CA VAL A 45 7.08 14.58 7.93
C VAL A 45 6.41 13.57 7.01
N ARG A 46 5.76 14.06 5.96
CA ARG A 46 5.03 13.22 5.00
C ARG A 46 5.99 12.30 4.25
N PRO A 47 5.84 10.97 4.33
CA PRO A 47 6.67 10.05 3.58
C PRO A 47 6.15 9.85 2.15
N ASN A 48 6.97 9.24 1.31
CA ASN A 48 6.60 8.69 0.01
C ASN A 48 6.43 7.17 0.10
N ILE A 49 5.54 6.62 -0.72
CA ILE A 49 5.35 5.17 -0.86
C ILE A 49 5.38 4.80 -2.33
N ASP A 50 6.33 3.94 -2.70
CA ASP A 50 6.40 3.34 -4.02
C ASP A 50 5.82 1.93 -3.97
N ILE A 51 4.90 1.62 -4.88
CA ILE A 51 4.21 0.34 -4.97
C ILE A 51 4.48 -0.24 -6.35
N THR A 52 5.01 -1.45 -6.40
CA THR A 52 5.27 -2.21 -7.64
C THR A 52 4.58 -3.56 -7.57
N LEU A 53 3.75 -3.87 -8.57
CA LEU A 53 3.16 -5.20 -8.74
C LEU A 53 3.96 -5.98 -9.77
N LEU A 54 4.34 -7.19 -9.41
CA LEU A 54 5.12 -8.12 -10.21
C LEU A 54 4.27 -9.34 -10.56
N ALA A 55 4.33 -9.76 -11.82
CA ALA A 55 3.82 -11.04 -12.27
C ALA A 55 4.63 -12.22 -11.67
N PRO A 56 4.13 -13.46 -11.73
CA PRO A 56 4.87 -14.65 -11.30
C PRO A 56 6.27 -14.78 -11.95
N GLY A 57 6.45 -14.25 -13.16
CA GLY A 57 7.75 -14.22 -13.87
C GLY A 57 8.69 -13.10 -13.44
N GLY A 58 8.26 -12.20 -12.54
CA GLY A 58 9.01 -11.03 -12.11
C GLY A 58 8.80 -9.76 -12.94
N ASP A 59 7.99 -9.82 -14.00
CA ASP A 59 7.68 -8.65 -14.82
C ASP A 59 6.80 -7.63 -14.07
N VAL A 60 7.12 -6.35 -14.21
CA VAL A 60 6.30 -5.27 -13.62
C VAL A 60 5.00 -5.12 -14.41
N VAL A 61 3.88 -5.36 -13.74
CA VAL A 61 2.53 -5.29 -14.36
C VAL A 61 1.75 -4.04 -13.98
N ALA A 62 2.09 -3.40 -12.84
CA ALA A 62 1.56 -2.12 -12.44
C ALA A 62 2.51 -1.40 -11.45
N LEU A 63 2.38 -0.08 -11.37
CA LEU A 63 3.14 0.76 -10.47
C LEU A 63 2.28 1.93 -9.99
N ALA A 64 2.49 2.36 -8.75
CA ALA A 64 1.89 3.57 -8.18
C ALA A 64 2.86 4.21 -7.21
N ASN A 65 2.87 5.53 -7.15
CA ASN A 65 3.67 6.28 -6.19
C ASN A 65 2.74 7.24 -5.44
N ILE A 66 2.78 7.18 -4.12
CA ILE A 66 2.08 8.11 -3.24
C ILE A 66 3.13 9.07 -2.72
N VAL A 67 3.14 10.28 -3.29
CA VAL A 67 4.09 11.32 -2.92
C VAL A 67 3.49 12.16 -1.82
N GLU A 68 4.26 12.38 -0.75
CA GLU A 68 3.86 13.14 0.43
C GLU A 68 2.50 12.70 0.98
N ALA A 69 2.46 11.45 1.46
CA ALA A 69 1.29 10.81 2.07
C ALA A 69 0.50 11.78 2.95
N SER A 70 -0.80 11.88 2.67
CA SER A 70 -1.66 12.85 3.36
C SER A 70 -2.18 12.39 4.71
N GLU A 71 -2.37 11.08 4.85
CA GLU A 71 -2.92 10.44 6.04
C GLU A 71 -2.18 9.13 6.32
N PRO A 72 -2.17 8.63 7.58
CA PRO A 72 -1.54 7.35 7.90
C PRO A 72 -2.23 6.15 7.25
N ARG A 73 -3.54 6.21 7.01
CA ARG A 73 -4.31 5.15 6.34
C ARG A 73 -4.71 5.62 4.95
N MET A 74 -4.42 4.81 3.93
CA MET A 74 -4.70 5.13 2.54
C MET A 74 -5.03 3.87 1.75
N SER A 75 -5.90 4.02 0.76
CA SER A 75 -6.23 2.97 -0.18
C SER A 75 -5.93 3.42 -1.61
N VAL A 76 -5.40 2.51 -2.42
CA VAL A 76 -5.13 2.75 -3.83
C VAL A 76 -5.49 1.51 -4.64
N THR A 77 -6.10 1.72 -5.80
CA THR A 77 -6.38 0.65 -6.76
C THR A 77 -5.41 0.75 -7.93
N LEU A 78 -4.59 -0.27 -8.12
CA LEU A 78 -3.68 -0.38 -9.25
C LEU A 78 -4.36 -1.17 -10.38
N HIS A 79 -4.17 -0.69 -11.61
CA HIS A 79 -4.68 -1.34 -12.82
C HIS A 79 -3.56 -2.10 -13.51
N ILE A 80 -3.76 -3.40 -13.71
CA ILE A 80 -2.82 -4.28 -14.39
C ILE A 80 -2.90 -4.03 -15.90
N ARG A 81 -1.72 -3.88 -16.52
CA ARG A 81 -1.60 -3.70 -17.97
C ARG A 81 -1.68 -5.05 -18.69
N GLY A 82 -2.35 -5.08 -19.85
CA GLY A 82 -2.38 -6.25 -20.72
C GLY A 82 -3.28 -7.39 -20.21
N ASN A 83 -2.86 -8.63 -20.46
CA ASN A 83 -3.54 -9.83 -20.00
C ASN A 83 -2.65 -10.52 -18.94
N PRO A 84 -3.02 -10.47 -17.65
CA PRO A 84 -2.18 -11.04 -16.61
C PRO A 84 -2.04 -12.55 -16.78
N PRO A 85 -0.83 -13.11 -16.56
CA PRO A 85 -0.65 -14.56 -16.48
C PRO A 85 -1.36 -15.12 -15.25
N ALA A 86 -1.66 -16.42 -15.27
CA ALA A 86 -2.10 -17.12 -14.07
C ALA A 86 -0.92 -17.33 -13.10
N GLY A 87 -1.22 -17.35 -11.81
CA GLY A 87 -0.24 -17.63 -10.75
C GLY A 87 -0.22 -16.55 -9.65
N VAL A 88 0.75 -16.69 -8.76
CA VAL A 88 0.93 -15.80 -7.60
C VAL A 88 1.71 -14.56 -8.00
N PHE A 89 1.14 -13.39 -7.73
CA PHE A 89 1.75 -12.09 -7.95
C PHE A 89 2.46 -11.61 -6.69
N THR A 90 3.37 -10.65 -6.83
CA THR A 90 4.04 -10.01 -5.70
C THR A 90 3.79 -8.51 -5.71
N ALA A 91 3.36 -7.96 -4.58
CA ALA A 91 3.32 -6.53 -4.33
C ALA A 91 4.54 -6.15 -3.48
N ARG A 92 5.38 -5.27 -4.04
CA ARG A 92 6.53 -4.67 -3.35
C ARG A 92 6.22 -3.22 -3.01
N LEU A 93 6.25 -2.90 -1.74
CA LEU A 93 6.06 -1.54 -1.22
C LEU A 93 7.37 -1.05 -0.61
N THR A 94 7.72 0.20 -0.90
CA THR A 94 8.86 0.90 -0.29
C THR A 94 8.38 2.19 0.32
N LEU A 95 8.57 2.34 1.63
CA LEU A 95 8.32 3.58 2.37
C LEU A 95 9.63 4.35 2.47
N GLY A 96 9.61 5.65 2.19
CA GLY A 96 10.84 6.44 2.26
C GLY A 96 10.65 7.93 2.18
N TYR A 97 11.78 8.61 2.10
CA TYR A 97 11.91 10.05 1.95
C TYR A 97 12.92 10.33 0.83
N PRO A 98 12.81 11.48 0.14
CA PRO A 98 13.76 11.86 -0.90
C PRO A 98 15.22 11.76 -0.40
N ASP A 99 16.09 11.21 -1.24
CA ASP A 99 17.54 11.11 -1.03
C ASP A 99 17.97 10.37 0.26
N LYS A 100 17.10 9.53 0.83
CA LYS A 100 17.39 8.68 1.98
C LYS A 100 17.23 7.20 1.63
N ALA A 101 17.86 6.34 2.43
CA ALA A 101 17.55 4.92 2.39
C ALA A 101 16.06 4.69 2.75
N PRO A 102 15.43 3.61 2.23
CA PRO A 102 14.08 3.24 2.61
C PRO A 102 13.91 3.19 4.13
N ALA A 103 12.83 3.81 4.61
CA ALA A 103 12.44 3.74 6.01
C ALA A 103 11.85 2.37 6.35
N ASP A 104 11.16 1.74 5.40
CA ASP A 104 10.60 0.41 5.53
C ASP A 104 10.30 -0.22 4.16
N GLN A 105 10.15 -1.55 4.12
CA GLN A 105 9.77 -2.28 2.91
C GLN A 105 8.85 -3.45 3.25
N ALA A 106 7.86 -3.72 2.38
CA ALA A 106 6.98 -4.86 2.49
C ALA A 106 6.87 -5.60 1.16
N ASN A 107 6.90 -6.93 1.21
CA ASN A 107 6.67 -7.81 0.07
C ASN A 107 5.54 -8.77 0.41
N LEU A 108 4.46 -8.75 -0.37
CA LEU A 108 3.29 -9.60 -0.16
C LEU A 108 2.97 -10.38 -1.43
N GLU A 109 2.71 -11.65 -1.27
CA GLU A 109 2.16 -12.49 -2.32
C GLU A 109 0.63 -12.38 -2.35
N PHE A 110 0.05 -12.36 -3.53
CA PHE A 110 -1.41 -12.30 -3.70
C PHE A 110 -1.87 -13.00 -4.98
N ASP A 111 -3.13 -13.42 -4.99
CA ASP A 111 -3.80 -13.96 -6.17
C ASP A 111 -4.77 -12.91 -6.74
N LEU A 112 -4.90 -12.85 -8.07
CA LEU A 112 -5.82 -11.93 -8.74
C LEU A 112 -7.28 -12.33 -8.63
N SER A 113 -7.55 -13.61 -8.37
CA SER A 113 -8.89 -14.16 -8.23
C SER A 113 -9.41 -14.17 -6.78
N ALA A 114 -8.59 -13.77 -5.81
CA ALA A 114 -8.99 -13.72 -4.42
C ALA A 114 -10.01 -12.58 -4.19
N GLU A 115 -11.15 -12.92 -3.61
CA GLU A 115 -12.20 -11.96 -3.22
C GLU A 115 -11.67 -10.95 -2.20
N GLU A 116 -12.21 -9.72 -2.28
CA GLU A 116 -11.76 -8.50 -1.62
C GLU A 116 -11.15 -8.71 -0.22
N ALA A 117 -10.02 -8.06 0.04
CA ALA A 117 -9.55 -7.82 1.40
C ALA A 117 -10.54 -6.87 2.08
N ASP A 118 -11.62 -7.47 2.61
CA ASP A 118 -12.55 -6.98 3.61
C ASP A 118 -12.33 -5.50 3.95
N GLN A 119 -13.08 -4.64 3.27
CA GLN A 119 -13.27 -3.26 3.69
C GLN A 119 -14.09 -3.27 4.98
N ALA A 120 -13.43 -3.66 6.08
CA ALA A 120 -13.94 -3.43 7.42
C ALA A 120 -13.80 -1.93 7.72
N GLU A 121 -14.94 -1.28 7.53
CA GLU A 121 -15.52 -0.14 8.26
C GLU A 121 -14.72 0.35 9.49
#